data_AF-A0A336MEA2-F1
#
_entry.id   AF-A0A336MEA2-F1
#
_cell.length_a   1.000
_cell.length_b   1.000
_cell.length_c   1.000
_cell.angle_alpha   90.00
_cell.angle_beta   90.00
_cell.angle_gamma   90.00
#
_symmetry.space_group_name_H-M   'P 1'
#
loop_
_entity.id
_entity.type
_entity.pdbx_description
1 polymer ?
#
loop_
_entity_poly.entity_id
_entity_poly.type
_entity_poly.pdbx_seq_one_letter_code
_entity_poly.pdbx_strand_id
1 'polypeptide(L)'
;MTEAEQSFTEPKDAETSNSLSCLIVLGMAGSGKTTFVKKLAQFKRAEHKPYIVNLDPACKEVPYPANIDIRDTINYKEVMKQYGLGPNGGIVTALNLFSTKFGTVVDILKKTKDNKYCIIDTPGQIEVFTWSASGIIITEALAAEFPTTIVYVMDIVRSVSPTTFMSNMIYACSILYKTRLPFIVVLNKIDVQSHDFAVEWIKDFEAFHEAIEQEKDYVSNLSRTMSLTLDEFYKDLKVCGISSKTGVGFSKFFELVQETIEEYKNDYKVEYDKIRSEKEAQKANEAVEALRKLKNKPEGDEIDLSPFITHKSSGVDVSDVFLRQPGDESSEESEEEQVVAFTDEEKQEQDFLNFVNQHQSTNK
;
A
#
# COMPACT_ATOMS: atom_id res chain seq x y z
N MET A 1 -55.96 -13.63 -29.33
CA MET A 1 -55.05 -14.77 -29.56
C MET A 1 -53.92 -14.25 -30.43
N THR A 2 -52.92 -13.60 -29.82
CA THR A 2 -51.66 -14.21 -29.32
C THR A 2 -50.81 -14.68 -30.50
N GLU A 3 -49.57 -14.25 -30.74
CA GLU A 3 -48.56 -13.57 -29.91
C GLU A 3 -47.59 -12.82 -30.83
N ALA A 4 -47.08 -11.69 -30.34
CA ALA A 4 -45.99 -10.94 -30.93
C ALA A 4 -44.66 -11.60 -30.55
N GLU A 5 -43.83 -11.95 -31.54
CA GLU A 5 -42.45 -12.39 -31.34
C GLU A 5 -41.61 -11.22 -30.81
N GLN A 6 -41.50 -11.12 -29.49
CA GLN A 6 -40.50 -10.29 -28.83
C GLN A 6 -39.14 -10.98 -28.95
N SER A 7 -38.28 -10.37 -29.74
CA SER A 7 -36.84 -10.56 -29.73
C SER A 7 -36.29 -10.30 -28.32
N PHE A 8 -36.01 -11.37 -27.57
CA PHE A 8 -35.17 -11.29 -26.38
C PHE A 8 -33.74 -11.03 -26.82
N THR A 9 -33.36 -9.75 -26.86
CA THR A 9 -31.96 -9.34 -26.76
C THR A 9 -31.48 -9.71 -25.37
N GLU A 10 -30.58 -10.69 -25.29
CA GLU A 10 -29.78 -10.96 -24.10
C GLU A 10 -29.15 -9.65 -23.61
N PRO A 11 -29.20 -9.35 -22.30
CA PRO A 11 -28.47 -8.22 -21.77
C PRO A 11 -26.99 -8.50 -21.99
N LYS A 12 -26.38 -7.66 -22.85
CA LYS A 12 -24.93 -7.63 -23.08
C LYS A 12 -24.22 -7.81 -21.74
N ASP A 13 -23.44 -8.88 -21.66
CA ASP A 13 -22.54 -9.17 -20.57
C ASP A 13 -21.88 -7.88 -20.11
N ALA A 14 -22.04 -7.59 -18.82
CA ALA A 14 -21.29 -6.55 -18.15
C ALA A 14 -19.81 -6.77 -18.47
N GLU A 15 -19.20 -5.81 -19.16
CA GLU A 15 -17.76 -5.77 -19.39
C GLU A 15 -17.07 -5.99 -18.04
N THR A 16 -16.60 -7.22 -17.80
CA THR A 16 -15.78 -7.53 -16.65
C THR A 16 -14.43 -6.92 -16.97
N SER A 17 -14.32 -5.60 -16.76
CA SER A 17 -13.04 -4.91 -16.82
C SER A 17 -12.15 -5.63 -15.82
N ASN A 18 -11.17 -6.35 -16.33
CA ASN A 18 -10.26 -7.13 -15.51
C ASN A 18 -9.36 -6.13 -14.78
N SER A 19 -9.87 -5.55 -13.69
CA SER A 19 -9.22 -4.48 -12.97
C SER A 19 -8.00 -5.05 -12.26
N LEU A 20 -6.82 -4.63 -12.71
CA LEU A 20 -5.55 -4.89 -12.06
C LEU A 20 -5.70 -4.70 -10.54
N SER A 21 -5.33 -5.71 -9.76
CA SER A 21 -5.39 -5.65 -8.28
C SER A 21 -3.98 -5.54 -7.70
N CYS A 22 -3.77 -4.60 -6.79
CA CYS A 22 -2.48 -4.30 -6.18
C CYS A 22 -2.30 -5.06 -4.87
N LEU A 23 -1.15 -5.73 -4.71
CA LEU A 23 -0.74 -6.45 -3.51
C LEU A 23 0.52 -5.77 -2.97
N ILE A 24 0.38 -5.04 -1.86
CA ILE A 24 1.51 -4.40 -1.19
C ILE A 24 2.06 -5.37 -0.15
N VAL A 25 3.26 -5.88 -0.39
CA VAL A 25 3.90 -6.85 0.49
C VAL A 25 4.65 -6.12 1.60
N LEU A 26 4.16 -6.23 2.82
CA LEU A 26 4.77 -5.71 4.05
C LEU A 26 5.26 -6.86 4.93
N GLY A 27 6.12 -6.55 5.88
CA GLY A 27 6.62 -7.50 6.88
C GLY A 27 7.96 -7.08 7.45
N MET A 28 8.34 -7.62 8.60
CA MET A 28 9.63 -7.30 9.23
C MET A 28 10.84 -7.72 8.38
N ALA A 29 12.00 -7.15 8.66
CA ALA A 29 13.24 -7.57 8.03
C ALA A 29 13.51 -9.07 8.31
N GLY A 30 13.74 -9.84 7.24
CA GLY A 30 13.97 -11.28 7.34
C GLY A 30 12.71 -12.16 7.39
N SER A 31 11.50 -11.59 7.33
CA SER A 31 10.26 -12.38 7.22
C SER A 31 10.11 -13.12 5.90
N GLY A 32 10.84 -12.67 4.87
CA GLY A 32 10.93 -13.32 3.56
C GLY A 32 10.12 -12.64 2.45
N LYS A 33 9.76 -11.35 2.60
CA LYS A 33 9.05 -10.53 1.58
C LYS A 33 9.53 -10.77 0.14
N THR A 34 10.80 -10.51 -0.15
CA THR A 34 11.37 -10.67 -1.51
C THR A 34 11.33 -12.12 -2.00
N THR A 35 11.47 -13.11 -1.11
CA THR A 35 11.34 -14.53 -1.48
C THR A 35 9.88 -14.90 -1.75
N PHE A 36 8.95 -14.33 -0.99
CA PHE A 36 7.52 -14.45 -1.19
C PHE A 36 7.12 -13.86 -2.55
N VAL A 37 7.53 -12.63 -2.86
CA VAL A 37 7.30 -11.97 -4.16
C VAL A 37 7.85 -12.82 -5.30
N LYS A 38 9.07 -13.34 -5.17
CA LYS A 38 9.66 -14.25 -6.17
C LYS A 38 8.77 -15.46 -6.44
N LYS A 39 8.30 -16.12 -5.38
CA LYS A 39 7.48 -17.33 -5.52
C LYS A 39 6.09 -17.02 -6.04
N LEU A 40 5.50 -15.91 -5.58
CA LEU A 40 4.22 -15.40 -6.04
C LEU A 40 4.26 -15.09 -7.55
N ALA A 41 5.34 -14.47 -8.01
CA ALA A 41 5.57 -14.17 -9.42
C ALA A 41 5.71 -15.39 -10.34
N GLN A 42 6.12 -16.53 -9.78
CA GLN A 42 6.29 -17.80 -10.49
C GLN A 42 5.04 -18.67 -10.43
N PHE A 43 4.27 -18.56 -9.34
CA PHE A 43 3.07 -19.36 -9.14
C PHE A 43 2.01 -18.99 -10.18
N LYS A 44 1.62 -19.98 -11.00
CA LYS A 44 0.62 -19.81 -12.08
C LYS A 44 0.88 -18.58 -12.96
N ARG A 45 2.16 -18.32 -13.29
CA ARG A 45 2.57 -17.14 -14.10
C ARG A 45 1.77 -16.97 -15.40
N ALA A 46 1.41 -18.06 -16.06
CA ALA A 46 0.63 -18.03 -17.30
C ALA A 46 -0.81 -17.52 -17.11
N GLU A 47 -1.40 -17.75 -15.94
CA GLU A 47 -2.77 -17.36 -15.60
C GLU A 47 -2.82 -15.94 -15.01
N HIS A 48 -1.83 -15.59 -14.19
CA HIS A 48 -1.87 -14.36 -13.38
C HIS A 48 -1.12 -13.19 -14.00
N LYS A 49 -0.11 -13.46 -14.84
CA LYS A 49 0.77 -12.45 -15.47
C LYS A 49 1.06 -11.26 -14.53
N PRO A 50 1.76 -11.47 -13.40
CA PRO A 50 1.92 -10.41 -12.42
C PRO A 50 2.82 -9.30 -12.96
N TYR A 51 2.43 -8.06 -12.71
CA TYR A 51 3.25 -6.86 -12.89
C TYR A 51 3.99 -6.59 -11.58
N ILE A 52 5.32 -6.53 -11.60
CA ILE A 52 6.12 -6.51 -10.36
C ILE A 52 6.81 -5.16 -10.20
N VAL A 53 6.64 -4.54 -9.03
CA VAL A 53 7.27 -3.28 -8.67
C VAL A 53 8.18 -3.51 -7.47
N ASN A 54 9.47 -3.20 -7.59
CA ASN A 54 10.42 -3.20 -6.49
C ASN A 54 10.57 -1.77 -5.93
N LEU A 55 10.25 -1.58 -4.65
CA LEU A 55 10.44 -0.33 -3.92
C LEU A 55 11.57 -0.43 -2.87
N ASP A 56 12.34 -1.52 -2.83
CA ASP A 56 13.52 -1.62 -1.95
C ASP A 56 14.80 -1.11 -2.66
N PRO A 57 15.30 0.09 -2.31
CA PRO A 57 16.52 0.64 -2.90
C PRO A 57 17.80 -0.01 -2.33
N ALA A 58 17.72 -0.65 -1.17
CA ALA A 58 18.87 -1.27 -0.49
C ALA A 58 19.08 -2.74 -0.93
N CYS A 59 18.17 -3.31 -1.70
CA CYS A 59 18.29 -4.67 -2.23
C CYS A 59 19.44 -4.77 -3.24
N LYS A 60 20.40 -5.68 -2.99
CA LYS A 60 21.57 -5.87 -3.87
C LYS A 60 21.19 -6.52 -5.20
N GLU A 61 20.43 -7.61 -5.13
CA GLU A 61 20.01 -8.38 -6.30
C GLU A 61 18.53 -8.72 -6.14
N VAL A 62 17.72 -8.31 -7.11
CA VAL A 62 16.30 -8.63 -7.16
C VAL A 62 16.16 -9.99 -7.86
N PRO A 63 15.69 -11.04 -7.15
CA PRO A 63 15.73 -12.41 -7.66
C PRO A 63 14.56 -12.77 -8.57
N TYR A 64 13.91 -11.77 -9.17
CA TYR A 64 12.75 -11.86 -10.05
C TYR A 64 12.79 -10.74 -11.10
N PRO A 65 12.13 -10.91 -12.26
CA PRO A 65 12.07 -9.85 -13.28
C PRO A 65 11.10 -8.75 -12.83
N ALA A 66 11.62 -7.68 -12.21
CA ALA A 66 10.84 -6.50 -11.87
C ALA A 66 10.48 -5.71 -13.14
N ASN A 67 9.22 -5.28 -13.26
CA ASN A 67 8.77 -4.39 -14.32
C ASN A 67 9.09 -2.93 -14.02
N ILE A 68 9.10 -2.56 -12.75
CA ILE A 68 9.52 -1.24 -12.26
C ILE A 68 10.45 -1.49 -11.09
N ASP A 69 11.65 -0.91 -11.14
CA ASP A 69 12.63 -0.99 -10.05
C ASP A 69 13.05 0.42 -9.64
N ILE A 70 12.86 0.76 -8.37
CA ILE A 70 13.30 2.05 -7.79
C ILE A 70 14.80 2.30 -8.03
N ARG A 71 15.61 1.23 -8.13
CA ARG A 71 17.06 1.30 -8.31
C ARG A 71 17.46 1.80 -9.71
N ASP A 72 16.57 1.72 -10.69
CA ASP A 72 16.83 2.23 -12.05
C ASP A 72 16.72 3.76 -12.11
N THR A 73 15.91 4.35 -11.22
CA THR A 73 15.73 5.80 -11.13
C THR A 73 16.64 6.44 -10.08
N ILE A 74 16.90 5.73 -8.97
CA ILE A 74 17.58 6.30 -7.80
C ILE A 74 18.74 5.39 -7.37
N ASN A 75 19.95 5.94 -7.43
CA ASN A 75 21.14 5.25 -6.93
C ASN A 75 21.27 5.43 -5.41
N TYR A 76 20.83 4.41 -4.67
CA TYR A 76 20.87 4.36 -3.20
C TYR A 76 22.24 4.76 -2.60
N LYS A 77 23.34 4.29 -3.17
CA LYS A 77 24.69 4.58 -2.65
C LYS A 77 25.09 6.04 -2.85
N GLU A 78 24.66 6.62 -3.97
CA GLU A 78 24.92 8.02 -4.28
C GLU A 78 24.10 8.93 -3.37
N VAL A 79 22.83 8.62 -3.15
CA VAL A 79 21.97 9.33 -2.18
C VAL A 79 22.62 9.34 -0.79
N MET A 80 23.09 8.19 -0.30
CA MET A 80 23.78 8.14 0.99
C MET A 80 25.03 9.03 1.04
N LYS A 81 25.80 9.07 -0.05
CA LYS A 81 27.04 9.85 -0.12
C LYS A 81 26.79 11.35 -0.24
N GLN A 82 25.86 11.76 -1.10
CA GLN A 82 25.56 13.17 -1.36
C GLN A 82 24.93 13.84 -0.12
N TYR A 83 24.01 13.15 0.54
CA TYR A 83 23.29 13.69 1.70
C TYR A 83 23.93 13.31 3.06
N GLY A 84 25.02 12.54 3.06
CA GLY A 84 25.70 12.13 4.30
C GLY A 84 24.84 11.23 5.21
N LEU A 85 23.93 10.44 4.63
CA LEU A 85 22.91 9.69 5.36
C LEU A 85 23.38 8.28 5.74
N GLY A 86 22.89 7.81 6.89
CA GLY A 86 22.96 6.40 7.27
C GLY A 86 22.03 5.51 6.42
N PRO A 87 22.11 4.18 6.57
CA PRO A 87 21.37 3.25 5.70
C PRO A 87 19.85 3.47 5.68
N ASN A 88 19.22 3.67 6.84
CA ASN A 88 17.77 3.90 6.93
C ASN A 88 17.37 5.27 6.35
N GLY A 89 18.15 6.32 6.62
CA GLY A 89 17.93 7.65 6.05
C GLY A 89 18.02 7.65 4.53
N GLY A 90 18.98 6.91 3.97
CA GLY A 90 19.08 6.74 2.52
C GLY A 90 17.86 6.04 1.90
N ILE A 91 17.22 5.09 2.60
CA ILE A 91 16.00 4.43 2.11
C ILE A 91 14.82 5.39 2.13
N VAL A 92 14.63 6.14 3.22
CA VAL A 92 13.56 7.15 3.33
C VAL A 92 13.71 8.19 2.23
N THR A 93 14.91 8.75 2.05
CA THR A 93 15.16 9.76 1.01
C THR A 93 14.93 9.21 -0.39
N ALA A 94 15.35 7.97 -0.66
CA ALA A 94 15.07 7.33 -1.95
C ALA A 94 13.56 7.13 -2.18
N LEU A 95 12.79 6.71 -1.17
CA LEU A 95 11.33 6.63 -1.28
C LEU A 95 10.69 8.00 -1.49
N ASN A 96 11.17 9.04 -0.81
CA ASN A 96 10.67 10.41 -0.98
C ASN A 96 10.89 10.90 -2.42
N LEU A 97 12.10 10.73 -2.95
CA LEU A 97 12.42 11.05 -4.35
C LEU A 97 11.60 10.23 -5.35
N PHE A 98 11.27 8.97 -5.03
CA PHE A 98 10.44 8.13 -5.90
C PHE A 98 8.96 8.54 -5.85
N SER A 99 8.48 8.96 -4.68
CA SER A 99 7.08 9.33 -4.46
C SER A 99 6.63 10.52 -5.32
N THR A 100 7.52 11.48 -5.60
CA THR A 100 7.22 12.63 -6.48
C THR A 100 6.87 12.22 -7.91
N LYS A 101 7.42 11.09 -8.39
CA LYS A 101 7.18 10.54 -9.74
C LYS A 101 6.15 9.42 -9.76
N PHE A 102 5.56 9.09 -8.61
CA PHE A 102 4.69 7.93 -8.47
C PHE A 102 3.39 8.04 -9.29
N GLY A 103 2.92 9.26 -9.59
CA GLY A 103 1.80 9.47 -10.52
C GLY A 103 2.04 8.84 -11.90
N THR A 104 3.28 8.90 -12.40
CA THR A 104 3.62 8.24 -13.69
C THR A 104 3.54 6.72 -13.58
N VAL A 105 3.93 6.15 -12.43
CA VAL A 105 3.81 4.72 -12.16
C VAL A 105 2.34 4.30 -12.20
N VAL A 106 1.47 5.05 -11.54
CA VAL A 106 0.02 4.84 -11.57
C VAL A 106 -0.50 4.89 -13.02
N ASP A 107 -0.07 5.85 -13.83
CA ASP A 107 -0.47 5.94 -15.24
C ASP A 107 0.01 4.77 -16.09
N ILE A 108 1.21 4.24 -15.84
CA ILE A 108 1.72 3.02 -16.49
C ILE A 108 0.85 1.81 -16.09
N LEU A 109 0.51 1.69 -14.81
CA LEU A 109 -0.36 0.62 -14.32
C LEU A 109 -1.76 0.70 -14.92
N LYS A 110 -2.33 1.90 -15.09
CA LYS A 110 -3.64 2.11 -15.76
C LYS A 110 -3.65 1.66 -17.22
N LYS A 111 -2.53 1.82 -17.92
CA LYS A 111 -2.39 1.39 -19.33
C LYS A 111 -2.20 -0.12 -19.47
N THR A 112 -1.86 -0.80 -18.38
CA THR A 112 -1.57 -2.23 -18.36
C THR A 112 -2.87 -3.01 -18.22
N LYS A 113 -3.35 -3.63 -19.31
CA LYS A 113 -4.65 -4.34 -19.35
C LYS A 113 -4.55 -5.86 -19.25
N ASP A 114 -3.37 -6.43 -19.48
CA ASP A 114 -3.18 -7.90 -19.57
C ASP A 114 -2.78 -8.56 -18.25
N ASN A 115 -2.47 -7.76 -17.22
CA ASN A 115 -1.96 -8.23 -15.94
C ASN A 115 -3.08 -8.26 -14.91
N LYS A 116 -3.25 -9.39 -14.22
CA LYS A 116 -4.29 -9.53 -13.18
C LYS A 116 -3.87 -8.89 -11.86
N TYR A 117 -2.59 -8.98 -11.53
CA TYR A 117 -2.04 -8.51 -10.27
C TYR A 117 -0.84 -7.60 -10.46
N CYS A 118 -0.76 -6.55 -9.64
CA CYS A 118 0.43 -5.76 -9.41
C CYS A 118 1.01 -6.14 -8.04
N ILE A 119 2.24 -6.64 -7.98
CA ILE A 119 2.89 -7.06 -6.72
C ILE A 119 3.98 -6.05 -6.40
N ILE A 120 3.91 -5.46 -5.20
CA ILE A 120 4.84 -4.43 -4.76
C ILE A 120 5.69 -4.99 -3.62
N ASP A 121 7.00 -5.12 -3.87
CA ASP A 121 7.98 -5.46 -2.84
C ASP A 121 8.45 -4.18 -2.15
N THR A 122 8.33 -4.14 -0.82
CA THR A 122 8.66 -2.95 -0.02
C THR A 122 10.01 -3.13 0.70
N PRO A 123 10.65 -2.04 1.16
CA PRO A 123 11.92 -2.12 1.87
C PRO A 123 11.96 -3.11 3.04
N GLY A 124 13.17 -3.61 3.31
CA GLY A 124 13.43 -4.52 4.44
C GLY A 124 12.89 -4.00 5.78
N GLN A 125 13.10 -2.71 6.08
CA GLN A 125 12.60 -2.04 7.27
C GLN A 125 11.18 -1.53 7.02
N ILE A 126 10.22 -2.12 7.73
CA ILE A 126 8.80 -1.85 7.52
C ILE A 126 8.44 -0.42 7.92
N GLU A 127 9.07 0.13 8.95
CA GLU A 127 8.78 1.44 9.48
C GLU A 127 9.04 2.55 8.45
N VAL A 128 10.08 2.37 7.63
CA VAL A 128 10.47 3.30 6.58
C VAL A 128 9.38 3.40 5.51
N PHE A 129 8.55 2.37 5.33
CA PHE A 129 7.43 2.42 4.40
C PHE A 129 6.12 2.80 5.11
N THR A 130 5.80 2.19 6.25
CA THR A 130 4.48 2.40 6.88
C THR A 130 4.34 3.72 7.59
N TRP A 131 5.43 4.30 8.10
CA TRP A 131 5.41 5.55 8.88
C TRP A 131 5.99 6.76 8.14
N SER A 132 6.48 6.57 6.91
CA SER A 132 6.94 7.69 6.08
C SER A 132 5.78 8.32 5.31
N ALA A 133 5.87 9.63 5.08
CA ALA A 133 4.94 10.33 4.20
C ALA A 133 4.93 9.72 2.79
N SER A 134 6.10 9.36 2.26
CA SER A 134 6.22 8.74 0.93
C SER A 134 5.52 7.40 0.81
N GLY A 135 5.63 6.52 1.81
CA GLY A 135 4.94 5.24 1.79
C GLY A 135 3.42 5.37 1.93
N ILE A 136 2.94 6.35 2.71
CA ILE A 136 1.51 6.70 2.78
C ILE A 136 1.03 7.19 1.41
N ILE A 137 1.73 8.15 0.79
CA ILE A 137 1.39 8.69 -0.54
C ILE A 137 1.31 7.57 -1.58
N ILE A 138 2.30 6.69 -1.61
CA ILE A 138 2.34 5.53 -2.53
C ILE A 138 1.14 4.61 -2.30
N THR A 139 0.84 4.31 -1.04
CA THR A 139 -0.26 3.40 -0.67
C THR A 139 -1.62 4.00 -1.03
N GLU A 140 -1.85 5.27 -0.71
CA GLU A 140 -3.09 5.98 -1.01
C GLU A 140 -3.29 6.17 -2.52
N ALA A 141 -2.23 6.51 -3.27
CA ALA A 141 -2.31 6.67 -4.72
C ALA A 141 -2.71 5.35 -5.42
N LEU A 142 -2.23 4.21 -4.92
CA LEU A 142 -2.65 2.90 -5.42
C LEU A 142 -4.07 2.57 -5.00
N ALA A 143 -4.39 2.80 -3.73
CA ALA A 143 -5.70 2.55 -3.15
C ALA A 143 -6.82 3.44 -3.71
N ALA A 144 -6.50 4.57 -4.32
CA ALA A 144 -7.49 5.43 -4.97
C ALA A 144 -7.92 4.90 -6.35
N GLU A 145 -7.03 4.17 -7.03
CA GLU A 145 -7.18 3.81 -8.45
C GLU A 145 -7.41 2.31 -8.67
N PHE A 146 -6.88 1.46 -7.80
CA PHE A 146 -6.89 0.01 -7.94
C PHE A 146 -7.34 -0.68 -6.66
N PRO A 147 -8.05 -1.83 -6.77
CA PRO A 147 -8.26 -2.72 -5.62
C PRO A 147 -6.93 -3.10 -4.99
N THR A 148 -6.69 -2.60 -3.78
CA THR A 148 -5.40 -2.72 -3.10
C THR A 148 -5.56 -3.55 -1.83
N THR A 149 -4.71 -4.54 -1.64
CA THR A 149 -4.68 -5.40 -0.45
C THR A 149 -3.29 -5.36 0.17
N ILE A 150 -3.24 -5.20 1.50
CA ILE A 150 -2.01 -5.30 2.27
C ILE A 150 -1.74 -6.75 2.60
N VAL A 151 -0.55 -7.22 2.23
CA VAL A 151 -0.08 -8.59 2.51
C VAL A 151 1.00 -8.52 3.56
N TYR A 152 0.67 -8.85 4.81
CA TYR A 152 1.61 -8.81 5.92
C TYR A 152 2.30 -10.16 6.13
N VAL A 153 3.55 -10.24 5.72
CA VAL A 153 4.39 -11.44 5.79
C VAL A 153 5.07 -11.53 7.16
N MET A 154 4.64 -12.50 7.95
CA MET A 154 5.17 -12.82 9.27
C MET A 154 6.11 -14.05 9.21
N ASP A 155 7.18 -14.02 10.01
CA ASP A 155 8.09 -15.16 10.19
C ASP A 155 7.60 -16.09 11.30
N ILE A 156 7.02 -17.24 10.96
CA ILE A 156 6.48 -18.17 11.96
C ILE A 156 7.57 -18.76 12.86
N VAL A 157 8.80 -18.92 12.36
CA VAL A 157 9.92 -19.52 13.11
C VAL A 157 10.37 -18.61 14.24
N ARG A 158 10.24 -17.29 14.07
CA ARG A 158 10.56 -16.30 15.10
C ARG A 158 9.39 -15.97 16.01
N SER A 159 8.16 -16.29 15.61
CA SER A 159 6.93 -16.02 16.35
C SER A 159 6.37 -17.25 17.07
N VAL A 160 7.23 -18.20 17.45
CA VAL A 160 6.84 -19.37 18.26
C VAL A 160 6.55 -18.99 19.72
N SER A 161 7.17 -17.93 20.23
CA SER A 161 6.85 -17.38 21.55
C SER A 161 5.53 -16.58 21.49
N PRO A 162 4.55 -16.85 22.37
CA PRO A 162 3.29 -16.09 22.48
C PRO A 162 3.50 -14.58 22.60
N THR A 163 4.45 -14.13 23.43
CA THR A 163 4.75 -12.69 23.59
C THR A 163 5.26 -12.05 22.29
N THR A 164 6.11 -12.76 21.55
CA THR A 164 6.62 -12.28 20.25
C THR A 164 5.52 -12.27 19.19
N PHE A 165 4.67 -13.31 19.18
CA PHE A 165 3.51 -13.37 18.31
C PHE A 165 2.53 -12.22 18.58
N MET A 166 2.19 -11.99 19.85
CA MET A 166 1.32 -10.88 20.28
C MET A 166 1.85 -9.54 19.78
N SER A 167 3.15 -9.28 20.00
CA SER A 167 3.80 -8.03 19.59
C SER A 167 3.71 -7.82 18.07
N ASN A 168 3.95 -8.86 17.28
CA ASN A 168 3.84 -8.80 15.82
C ASN A 168 2.41 -8.61 15.34
N MET A 169 1.42 -9.16 16.05
CA MET A 169 0.01 -9.00 15.73
C MET A 169 -0.49 -7.60 16.09
N ILE A 170 -0.11 -7.03 17.23
CA ILE A 170 -0.40 -5.62 17.57
C ILE A 170 0.19 -4.68 16.52
N TYR A 171 1.40 -4.98 16.04
CA TYR A 171 2.00 -4.22 14.95
C TYR A 171 1.19 -4.35 13.65
N ALA A 172 0.70 -5.56 13.33
CA ALA A 172 -0.20 -5.79 12.21
C ALA A 172 -1.52 -5.00 12.35
N CYS A 173 -2.13 -4.97 13.55
CA CYS A 173 -3.31 -4.14 13.84
C CYS A 173 -3.03 -2.67 13.57
N SER A 174 -1.88 -2.18 14.02
CA SER A 174 -1.50 -0.78 13.85
C SER A 174 -1.44 -0.39 12.37
N ILE A 175 -0.94 -1.29 11.52
CA ILE A 175 -0.90 -1.08 10.07
C ILE A 175 -2.31 -1.17 9.47
N LEU A 176 -3.15 -2.12 9.89
CA LEU A 176 -4.53 -2.21 9.42
C LEU A 176 -5.28 -0.90 9.68
N TYR A 177 -5.26 -0.39 10.91
CA TYR A 177 -5.95 0.85 11.26
C TYR A 177 -5.38 2.08 10.55
N LYS A 178 -4.06 2.10 10.32
CA LYS A 178 -3.40 3.20 9.61
C LYS A 178 -3.73 3.22 8.12
N THR A 179 -3.75 2.06 7.48
CA THR A 179 -3.97 1.94 6.02
C THR A 179 -5.45 1.87 5.65
N ARG A 180 -6.29 1.33 6.55
CA ARG A 180 -7.72 1.04 6.34
C ARG A 180 -8.01 0.17 5.13
N LEU A 181 -7.02 -0.59 4.66
CA LEU A 181 -7.15 -1.46 3.49
C LEU A 181 -7.41 -2.91 3.90
N PRO A 182 -8.03 -3.72 3.02
CA PRO A 182 -8.13 -5.16 3.24
C PRO A 182 -6.76 -5.77 3.51
N PHE A 183 -6.71 -6.68 4.47
CA PHE A 183 -5.46 -7.11 5.09
C PHE A 183 -5.40 -8.62 5.21
N ILE A 184 -4.30 -9.20 4.73
CA ILE A 184 -4.03 -10.63 4.79
C ILE A 184 -2.75 -10.85 5.59
N VAL A 185 -2.84 -11.65 6.65
CA VAL A 185 -1.67 -12.14 7.37
C VAL A 185 -1.17 -13.44 6.73
N VAL A 186 0.09 -13.40 6.34
CA VAL A 186 0.78 -14.50 5.67
C VAL A 186 1.85 -15.04 6.61
N LEU A 187 1.58 -16.22 7.20
CA LEU A 187 2.51 -16.93 8.06
C LEU A 187 3.51 -17.69 7.16
N ASN A 188 4.69 -17.11 6.95
CA ASN A 188 5.70 -17.67 6.05
C ASN A 188 6.64 -18.64 6.78
N LYS A 189 7.35 -19.46 5.99
CA LYS A 189 8.33 -20.47 6.44
C LYS A 189 7.71 -21.69 7.12
N ILE A 190 6.51 -22.08 6.69
CA ILE A 190 5.85 -23.30 7.20
C ILE A 190 6.61 -24.59 6.90
N ASP A 191 7.59 -24.55 5.99
CA ASP A 191 8.50 -25.67 5.72
C ASP A 191 9.48 -25.94 6.87
N VAL A 192 9.66 -24.98 7.78
CA VAL A 192 10.54 -25.12 8.95
C VAL A 192 9.73 -25.37 10.22
N GLN A 193 8.63 -24.64 10.42
CA GLN A 193 7.81 -24.70 11.63
C GLN A 193 6.33 -24.68 11.23
N SER A 194 5.51 -25.57 11.81
CA SER A 194 4.07 -25.58 11.49
C SER A 194 3.41 -24.28 11.96
N HIS A 195 2.39 -23.83 11.23
CA HIS A 195 1.62 -22.62 11.54
C HIS A 195 0.33 -22.90 12.32
N ASP A 196 0.05 -24.17 12.65
CA ASP A 196 -1.21 -24.57 13.28
C ASP A 196 -1.43 -23.88 14.62
N PHE A 197 -0.38 -23.76 15.45
CA PHE A 197 -0.44 -23.07 16.75
C PHE A 197 -0.84 -21.58 16.60
N ALA A 198 -0.34 -20.91 15.57
CA ALA A 198 -0.65 -19.49 15.35
C ALA A 198 -2.08 -19.32 14.82
N VAL A 199 -2.56 -20.26 14.01
CA VAL A 199 -3.96 -20.28 13.56
C VAL A 199 -4.89 -20.57 14.75
N GLU A 200 -4.51 -21.48 15.63
CA GLU A 200 -5.21 -21.76 16.88
C GLU A 200 -5.27 -20.52 17.77
N TRP A 201 -4.16 -19.82 18.00
CA TRP A 201 -4.14 -18.60 18.81
C TRP A 201 -4.99 -17.44 18.25
N ILE A 202 -5.14 -17.36 16.93
CA ILE A 202 -6.00 -16.34 16.30
C ILE A 202 -7.48 -16.72 16.43
N LYS A 203 -7.82 -18.01 16.35
CA LYS A 203 -9.21 -18.48 16.38
C LYS A 203 -9.74 -18.73 17.78
N ASP A 204 -8.86 -19.14 18.68
CA ASP A 204 -9.15 -19.53 20.05
C ASP A 204 -8.35 -18.65 21.00
N PHE A 205 -9.04 -17.63 21.50
CA PHE A 205 -8.51 -16.71 22.50
C PHE A 205 -8.15 -17.42 23.81
N GLU A 206 -8.87 -18.47 24.23
CA GLU A 206 -8.58 -19.17 25.49
C GLU A 206 -7.24 -19.91 25.38
N ALA A 207 -7.03 -20.60 24.24
CA ALA A 207 -5.76 -21.26 23.95
C ALA A 207 -4.58 -20.27 23.91
N PHE A 208 -4.78 -19.08 23.34
CA PHE A 208 -3.76 -18.04 23.33
C PHE A 208 -3.49 -17.46 24.73
N HIS A 209 -4.55 -17.22 25.51
CA HIS A 209 -4.44 -16.69 26.86
C HIS A 209 -3.68 -17.65 27.77
N GLU A 210 -3.99 -18.95 27.70
CA GLU A 210 -3.27 -19.99 28.44
C GLU A 210 -1.79 -20.04 28.05
N ALA A 211 -1.48 -19.95 26.75
CA ALA A 211 -0.10 -19.93 26.27
C ALA A 211 0.70 -18.73 26.81
N ILE A 212 0.08 -17.55 26.92
CA ILE A 212 0.70 -16.36 27.55
C ILE A 212 0.89 -16.57 29.06
N GLU A 213 -0.08 -17.16 29.77
CA GLU A 213 0.05 -17.40 31.22
C GLU A 213 1.16 -18.41 31.55
N GLN A 214 1.43 -19.35 30.64
CA GLN A 214 2.52 -20.31 30.77
C GLN A 214 3.91 -19.66 30.58
N GLU A 215 4.01 -18.54 29.85
CA GLU A 215 5.25 -17.75 29.78
C GLU A 215 5.46 -16.99 31.10
N LYS A 216 6.51 -17.35 31.85
CA LYS A 216 6.84 -16.77 33.18
C LYS A 216 7.38 -15.34 33.14
N ASP A 217 7.22 -14.63 32.03
CA ASP A 217 7.72 -13.27 31.87
C ASP A 217 6.78 -12.24 32.51
N TYR A 218 7.37 -11.17 33.03
CA TYR A 218 6.73 -10.11 33.83
C TYR A 218 5.62 -9.33 33.08
N VAL A 219 5.39 -9.63 31.80
CA VAL A 219 4.45 -8.95 30.89
C VAL A 219 3.02 -9.52 30.98
N SER A 220 2.75 -10.47 31.89
CA SER A 220 1.48 -11.19 31.95
C SER A 220 0.24 -10.30 32.11
N ASN A 221 0.29 -9.24 32.93
CA ASN A 221 -0.86 -8.35 33.14
C ASN A 221 -1.20 -7.47 31.92
N LEU A 222 -0.19 -6.93 31.23
CA LEU A 222 -0.42 -6.15 30.01
C LEU A 222 -0.88 -7.07 28.88
N SER A 223 -0.21 -8.20 28.71
CA SER A 223 -0.55 -9.19 27.69
C SER A 223 -1.97 -9.70 27.84
N ARG A 224 -2.44 -9.90 29.08
CA ARG A 224 -3.83 -10.29 29.37
C ARG A 224 -4.85 -9.26 28.90
N THR A 225 -4.63 -7.98 29.21
CA THR A 225 -5.52 -6.90 28.77
C THR A 225 -5.50 -6.75 27.25
N MET A 226 -4.31 -6.80 26.63
CA MET A 226 -4.18 -6.70 25.18
C MET A 226 -4.78 -7.90 24.45
N SER A 227 -4.67 -9.11 25.00
CA SER A 227 -5.26 -10.31 24.40
C SER A 227 -6.77 -10.17 24.22
N LEU A 228 -7.47 -9.58 25.20
CA LEU A 228 -8.93 -9.36 25.11
C LEU A 228 -9.29 -8.39 23.98
N THR A 229 -8.52 -7.31 23.83
CA THR A 229 -8.70 -6.34 22.73
C THR A 229 -8.38 -6.96 21.37
N LEU A 230 -7.44 -7.90 21.32
CA LEU A 230 -7.04 -8.57 20.08
C LEU A 230 -8.04 -9.63 19.61
N ASP A 231 -8.88 -10.20 20.49
CA ASP A 231 -9.91 -11.19 20.11
C ASP A 231 -10.92 -10.62 19.11
N GLU A 232 -11.38 -9.38 19.35
CA GLU A 232 -12.30 -8.70 18.42
C GLU A 232 -11.64 -8.48 17.05
N PHE A 233 -10.35 -8.13 17.05
CA PHE A 233 -9.59 -7.92 15.83
C PHE A 233 -9.29 -9.23 15.06
N TYR A 234 -9.06 -10.34 15.77
CA TYR A 234 -8.69 -11.61 15.14
C TYR A 234 -9.84 -12.30 14.40
N LYS A 235 -11.10 -12.04 14.77
CA LYS A 235 -12.28 -12.67 14.17
C LYS A 235 -12.39 -12.45 12.66
N ASP A 236 -12.08 -11.24 12.22
CA ASP A 236 -12.22 -10.84 10.81
C ASP A 236 -10.89 -10.96 10.03
N LEU A 237 -9.82 -11.36 10.72
CA LEU A 237 -8.49 -11.39 10.13
C LEU A 237 -8.32 -12.59 9.19
N LYS A 238 -8.00 -12.30 7.93
CA LYS A 238 -7.69 -13.33 6.94
C LYS A 238 -6.26 -13.82 7.11
N VAL A 239 -6.12 -15.12 7.41
CA VAL A 239 -4.81 -15.74 7.71
C VAL A 239 -4.54 -16.94 6.80
N CYS A 240 -3.33 -17.01 6.26
CA CYS A 240 -2.85 -18.20 5.56
C CYS A 240 -1.40 -18.55 5.92
N GLY A 241 -1.13 -19.85 6.03
CA GLY A 241 0.23 -20.38 6.13
C GLY A 241 0.80 -20.68 4.75
N ILE A 242 2.02 -20.22 4.49
CA ILE A 242 2.71 -20.46 3.23
C ILE A 242 4.19 -20.82 3.43
N SER A 243 4.75 -21.48 2.42
CA SER A 243 6.20 -21.63 2.30
C SER A 243 6.64 -21.00 0.99
N SER A 244 7.31 -19.85 1.09
CA SER A 244 7.90 -19.17 -0.07
C SER A 244 8.97 -20.01 -0.79
N LYS A 245 9.56 -20.99 -0.11
CA LYS A 245 10.56 -21.90 -0.70
C LYS A 245 9.90 -23.01 -1.53
N THR A 246 8.93 -23.71 -0.96
CA THR A 246 8.28 -24.87 -1.59
C THR A 246 7.14 -24.46 -2.52
N GLY A 247 6.38 -23.42 -2.15
CA GLY A 247 5.16 -22.98 -2.83
C GLY A 247 3.86 -23.53 -2.22
N VAL A 248 3.95 -24.24 -1.10
CA VAL A 248 2.77 -24.70 -0.35
C VAL A 248 2.01 -23.48 0.20
N GLY A 249 0.68 -23.54 0.16
CA GLY A 249 -0.22 -22.52 0.72
C GLY A 249 -0.62 -21.40 -0.25
N PHE A 250 0.05 -21.26 -1.40
CA PHE A 250 -0.26 -20.18 -2.35
C PHE A 250 -1.65 -20.28 -2.98
N SER A 251 -2.21 -21.48 -3.17
CA SER A 251 -3.59 -21.64 -3.67
C SER A 251 -4.60 -20.96 -2.73
N LYS A 252 -4.51 -21.25 -1.42
CA LYS A 252 -5.34 -20.63 -0.39
C LYS A 252 -5.10 -19.13 -0.28
N PHE A 253 -3.86 -18.69 -0.44
CA PHE A 253 -3.56 -17.25 -0.49
C PHE A 253 -4.31 -16.55 -1.62
N PHE A 254 -4.34 -17.12 -2.84
CA PHE A 254 -5.07 -16.52 -3.96
C PHE A 254 -6.59 -16.53 -3.78
N GLU A 255 -7.15 -17.52 -3.09
CA GLU A 255 -8.57 -17.54 -2.68
C GLU A 255 -8.86 -16.34 -1.77
N LEU A 256 -8.06 -16.15 -0.71
CA LEU A 256 -8.20 -15.00 0.19
C LEU A 256 -8.02 -13.66 -0.52
N VAL A 257 -7.12 -13.58 -1.51
CA VAL A 257 -6.93 -12.36 -2.32
C VAL A 257 -8.18 -12.03 -3.13
N GLN A 258 -8.94 -13.02 -3.63
CA GLN A 258 -10.20 -12.73 -4.31
C GLN A 258 -11.23 -12.17 -3.33
N GLU A 259 -11.35 -12.77 -2.14
CA GLU A 259 -12.24 -12.29 -1.09
C GLU A 259 -11.91 -10.84 -0.67
N THR A 260 -10.62 -10.49 -0.53
CA THR A 260 -10.24 -9.10 -0.19
C THR A 260 -10.47 -8.11 -1.31
N ILE A 261 -10.43 -8.53 -2.58
CA ILE A 261 -10.77 -7.67 -3.72
C ILE A 261 -12.27 -7.35 -3.71
N GLU A 262 -13.11 -8.30 -3.34
CA GLU A 262 -14.55 -8.08 -3.19
C GLU A 262 -14.86 -7.17 -2.01
N GLU A 263 -14.23 -7.41 -0.85
CA GLU A 263 -14.30 -6.55 0.34
C GLU A 263 -13.88 -5.11 0.03
N TYR A 264 -12.75 -4.93 -0.69
CA TYR A 264 -12.29 -3.61 -1.13
C TYR A 264 -13.38 -2.86 -1.91
N LYS A 265 -14.07 -3.55 -2.83
CA LYS A 265 -15.07 -2.93 -3.71
C LYS A 265 -16.34 -2.55 -2.97
N ASN A 266 -16.74 -3.35 -1.99
CA ASN A 266 -17.99 -3.17 -1.26
C ASN A 266 -17.86 -2.15 -0.12
N ASP A 267 -16.76 -2.21 0.62
CA ASP A 267 -16.61 -1.44 1.86
C ASP A 267 -15.69 -0.25 1.64
N TYR A 268 -14.42 -0.51 1.31
CA TYR A 268 -13.40 0.53 1.22
C TYR A 268 -13.71 1.58 0.15
N LYS A 269 -14.05 1.14 -1.07
CA LYS A 269 -14.29 2.07 -2.18
C LYS A 269 -15.46 3.01 -1.89
N VAL A 270 -16.52 2.50 -1.25
CA VAL A 270 -17.69 3.29 -0.90
C VAL A 270 -17.37 4.32 0.18
N GLU A 271 -16.59 3.93 1.19
CA GLU A 271 -16.13 4.86 2.23
C GLU A 271 -15.19 5.93 1.64
N TYR A 272 -14.25 5.52 0.79
CA TYR A 272 -13.32 6.41 0.12
C TYR A 272 -14.04 7.46 -0.74
N ASP A 273 -15.00 7.04 -1.58
CA ASP A 273 -15.77 7.94 -2.44
C ASP A 273 -16.60 8.94 -1.63
N LYS A 274 -17.16 8.53 -0.48
CA LYS A 274 -17.87 9.45 0.44
C LYS A 274 -16.92 10.51 0.97
N ILE A 275 -15.79 10.12 1.55
CA ILE A 275 -14.86 11.07 2.15
C ILE A 275 -14.29 12.01 1.08
N ARG A 276 -14.02 11.50 -0.13
CA ARG A 276 -13.59 12.32 -1.26
C ARG A 276 -14.65 13.38 -1.63
N SER A 277 -15.92 12.98 -1.74
CA SER A 277 -17.01 13.91 -2.06
C SER A 277 -17.20 15.00 -1.01
N GLU A 278 -17.04 14.65 0.27
CA GLU A 278 -17.12 15.61 1.39
C GLU A 278 -15.98 16.63 1.33
N LYS A 279 -14.75 16.19 1.01
CA LYS A 279 -13.59 17.06 0.84
C LYS A 279 -13.71 17.99 -0.36
N GLU A 280 -14.19 17.47 -1.49
CA GLU A 280 -14.43 18.28 -2.68
C GLU A 280 -15.51 19.34 -2.40
N ALA A 281 -16.58 18.99 -1.67
CA ALA A 281 -17.60 19.94 -1.23
C ALA A 281 -17.05 20.99 -0.25
N GLN A 282 -16.17 20.59 0.68
CA GLN A 282 -15.52 21.50 1.62
C GLN A 282 -14.60 22.49 0.91
N LYS A 283 -13.72 22.02 0.01
CA LYS A 283 -12.86 22.87 -0.82
C LYS A 283 -13.67 23.84 -1.68
N ALA A 284 -14.78 23.38 -2.27
CA ALA A 284 -15.66 24.23 -3.06
C ALA A 284 -16.31 25.33 -2.19
N ASN A 285 -16.75 24.99 -0.98
CA ASN A 285 -17.30 25.98 -0.03
C ASN A 285 -16.24 27.00 0.42
N GLU A 286 -15.03 26.55 0.73
CA GLU A 286 -13.90 27.42 1.08
C GLU A 286 -13.52 28.36 -0.07
N ALA A 287 -13.49 27.86 -1.31
CA ALA A 287 -13.24 28.67 -2.50
C ALA A 287 -14.34 29.72 -2.73
N VAL A 288 -15.62 29.36 -2.54
CA VAL A 288 -16.76 30.29 -2.64
C VAL A 288 -16.67 31.36 -1.55
N GLU A 289 -16.29 31.00 -0.32
CA GLU A 289 -16.11 31.95 0.77
C GLU A 289 -14.94 32.91 0.50
N ALA A 290 -13.82 32.40 -0.01
CA ALA A 290 -12.67 33.20 -0.43
C ALA A 290 -13.05 34.23 -1.52
N LEU A 291 -13.82 33.80 -2.53
CA LEU A 291 -14.35 34.69 -3.58
C LEU A 291 -15.31 35.75 -3.00
N ARG A 292 -16.14 35.39 -2.03
CA ARG A 292 -17.07 36.34 -1.37
C ARG A 292 -16.32 37.39 -0.54
N LYS A 293 -15.23 37.01 0.15
CA LYS A 293 -14.35 37.93 0.87
C LYS A 293 -13.65 38.91 -0.07
N LEU A 294 -13.23 38.46 -1.25
CA LEU A 294 -12.64 39.33 -2.29
C LEU A 294 -13.63 40.35 -2.84
N LYS A 295 -14.89 39.95 -3.10
CA LYS A 295 -15.93 40.85 -3.60
C LYS A 295 -16.32 41.97 -2.62
N ASN A 296 -16.03 41.78 -1.33
CA ASN A 296 -16.31 42.77 -0.29
C ASN A 296 -15.12 43.69 0.02
N LYS A 297 -13.96 43.53 -0.64
CA LYS A 297 -12.83 44.47 -0.51
C LYS A 297 -13.04 45.71 -1.40
N PRO A 298 -12.67 46.92 -0.94
CA PRO A 298 -12.80 48.15 -1.73
C PRO A 298 -11.90 48.12 -2.98
N GLU A 299 -12.39 48.70 -4.08
CA GLU A 299 -11.67 48.79 -5.36
C GLU A 299 -10.39 49.64 -5.20
N GLY A 300 -9.21 49.00 -5.25
CA GLY A 300 -7.93 49.72 -5.22
C GLY A 300 -6.67 48.90 -4.92
N ASP A 301 -6.78 47.69 -4.35
CA ASP A 301 -5.62 46.85 -4.06
C ASP A 301 -5.30 45.91 -5.25
N GLU A 302 -4.02 45.81 -5.62
CA GLU A 302 -3.54 44.81 -6.60
C GLU A 302 -3.85 43.40 -6.10
N ILE A 303 -4.59 42.65 -6.92
CA ILE A 303 -4.97 41.27 -6.63
C ILE A 303 -3.94 40.35 -7.28
N ASP A 304 -3.18 39.62 -6.46
CA ASP A 304 -2.32 38.55 -6.94
C ASP A 304 -3.20 37.36 -7.36
N LEU A 305 -3.33 37.16 -8.67
CA LEU A 305 -4.16 36.14 -9.31
C LEU A 305 -3.45 34.78 -9.42
N SER A 306 -2.20 34.68 -8.98
CA SER A 306 -1.40 33.45 -9.03
C SER A 306 -2.04 32.22 -8.35
N PRO A 307 -2.86 32.30 -7.28
CA PRO A 307 -3.52 31.12 -6.71
C PRO A 307 -4.77 30.66 -7.49
N PHE A 308 -5.23 31.40 -8.50
CA PHE A 308 -6.49 31.13 -9.20
C PHE A 308 -6.32 30.57 -10.62
N ILE A 309 -5.11 30.51 -11.15
CA ILE A 309 -4.83 29.81 -12.40
C ILE A 309 -4.82 28.32 -12.11
N THR A 310 -6.00 27.72 -12.13
CA THR A 310 -6.16 26.28 -12.34
C THR A 310 -5.68 25.98 -13.76
N HIS A 311 -4.37 25.85 -13.94
CA HIS A 311 -3.88 25.00 -15.02
C HIS A 311 -4.56 23.65 -14.79
N LYS A 312 -5.39 23.21 -15.73
CA LYS A 312 -5.81 21.81 -15.82
C LYS A 312 -4.56 21.00 -16.12
N SER A 313 -3.75 20.77 -15.09
CA SER A 313 -2.67 19.83 -15.10
C SER A 313 -3.30 18.49 -15.45
N SER A 314 -2.90 17.93 -16.59
CA SER A 314 -3.22 16.55 -16.95
C SER A 314 -2.50 15.53 -16.05
N GLY A 315 -1.75 15.98 -15.04
CA GLY A 315 -1.20 15.18 -13.96
C GLY A 315 -1.93 15.47 -12.66
N VAL A 316 -2.29 14.41 -11.95
CA VAL A 316 -2.87 14.46 -10.60
C VAL A 316 -2.02 15.38 -9.73
N ASP A 317 -2.55 16.54 -9.32
CA ASP A 317 -1.92 17.36 -8.29
C ASP A 317 -1.92 16.53 -7.00
N VAL A 318 -0.72 16.14 -6.57
CA VAL A 318 -0.47 15.24 -5.43
C VAL A 318 -1.06 15.82 -4.13
N SER A 319 -1.35 17.12 -4.11
CA SER A 319 -2.01 17.82 -3.00
C SER A 319 -3.51 17.55 -2.84
N ASP A 320 -4.18 17.04 -3.88
CA ASP A 320 -5.63 16.85 -3.87
C ASP A 320 -6.09 15.47 -3.39
N VAL A 321 -5.14 14.55 -3.13
CA VAL A 321 -5.41 13.15 -2.72
C VAL A 321 -5.53 12.99 -1.19
N PHE A 322 -5.17 14.00 -0.39
CA PHE A 322 -4.98 13.82 1.05
C PHE A 322 -6.29 13.62 1.85
N LEU A 323 -6.48 12.40 2.34
CA LEU A 323 -7.38 12.10 3.44
C LEU A 323 -6.74 12.51 4.79
N ARG A 324 -6.84 13.78 5.20
CA ARG A 324 -6.59 14.20 6.60
C ARG A 324 -7.20 13.20 7.61
N GLN A 325 -6.39 12.75 8.55
CA GLN A 325 -6.74 11.71 9.52
C GLN A 325 -7.58 12.28 10.67
N PRO A 326 -8.50 11.50 11.28
CA PRO A 326 -9.31 11.95 12.42
C PRO A 326 -8.53 12.23 13.72
N GLY A 327 -7.20 12.14 13.71
CA GLY A 327 -6.33 12.40 14.86
C GLY A 327 -5.58 13.74 14.81
N ASP A 328 -5.65 14.47 13.70
CA ASP A 328 -4.96 15.75 13.50
C ASP A 328 -5.77 16.97 14.00
N GLU A 329 -6.82 16.76 14.81
CA GLU A 329 -7.65 17.86 15.33
C GLU A 329 -6.98 18.67 16.47
N SER A 330 -5.73 18.38 16.83
CA SER A 330 -5.03 19.19 17.84
C SER A 330 -3.53 19.34 17.60
N SER A 331 -3.14 20.06 16.55
CA SER A 331 -1.98 20.97 16.61
C SER A 331 -1.88 21.73 15.30
N GLU A 332 -2.16 23.03 15.35
CA GLU A 332 -1.58 23.99 14.41
C GLU A 332 -0.07 24.09 14.72
N GLU A 333 0.69 23.04 14.42
CA GLU A 333 2.14 23.13 14.28
C GLU A 333 2.46 22.67 12.87
N SER A 334 2.45 23.64 11.96
CA SER A 334 3.16 23.54 10.69
C SER A 334 4.65 23.37 11.02
N GLU A 335 5.09 22.12 11.18
CA GLU A 335 6.49 21.78 10.98
C GLU A 335 6.78 22.03 9.50
N GLU A 336 7.34 23.20 9.21
CA GLU A 336 8.01 23.48 7.95
C GLU A 336 9.16 22.47 7.79
N GLU A 337 8.87 21.29 7.22
CA GLU A 337 9.91 20.47 6.62
C GLU A 337 10.57 21.34 5.53
N GLN A 338 11.78 21.83 5.82
CA GLN A 338 12.60 22.53 4.84
C GLN A 338 12.81 21.62 3.64
N VAL A 339 12.03 21.87 2.57
CA VAL A 339 12.27 21.33 1.25
C VAL A 339 13.62 21.87 0.79
N VAL A 340 14.67 21.07 0.93
CA VAL A 340 16.00 21.42 0.44
C VAL A 340 15.90 21.59 -1.07
N ALA A 341 16.11 22.83 -1.53
CA ALA A 341 16.06 23.19 -2.94
C ALA A 341 16.93 22.24 -3.79
N PHE A 342 16.29 21.58 -4.74
CA PHE A 342 16.90 20.58 -5.61
C PHE A 342 17.75 21.27 -6.69
N THR A 343 19.04 20.93 -6.77
CA THR A 343 19.88 21.23 -7.92
C THR A 343 20.36 19.91 -8.51
N ASP A 344 19.56 19.35 -9.43
CA ASP A 344 19.95 18.42 -10.52
C ASP A 344 18.71 17.80 -11.20
N GLU A 345 17.67 18.60 -11.48
CA GLU A 345 16.41 18.12 -12.06
C GLU A 345 16.58 17.55 -13.48
N GLU A 346 17.42 18.18 -14.32
CA GLU A 346 17.56 17.81 -15.74
C GLU A 346 18.14 16.41 -15.96
N LYS A 347 19.10 15.99 -15.12
CA LYS A 347 19.73 14.67 -15.25
C LYS A 347 18.79 13.57 -14.75
N GLN A 348 18.08 13.83 -13.66
CA GLN A 348 17.07 12.91 -13.10
C GLN A 348 15.83 12.79 -14.00
N GLU A 349 15.48 13.85 -14.72
CA GLU A 349 14.43 13.83 -15.72
C GLU A 349 14.85 13.00 -16.93
N GLN A 350 16.10 13.13 -17.40
CA GLN A 350 16.61 12.28 -18.49
C GLN A 350 16.71 10.80 -18.13
N ASP A 351 17.20 10.45 -16.95
CA ASP A 351 17.26 9.06 -16.50
C ASP A 351 15.85 8.44 -16.37
N PHE A 352 14.88 9.24 -15.92
CA PHE A 352 13.50 8.82 -15.83
C PHE A 352 12.78 8.75 -17.18
N LEU A 353 13.04 9.68 -18.09
CA LEU A 353 12.51 9.61 -19.47
C LEU A 353 13.05 8.38 -20.19
N ASN A 354 14.32 8.03 -19.97
CA ASN A 354 14.90 6.80 -20.48
C ASN A 354 14.21 5.56 -19.90
N PHE A 355 13.91 5.56 -18.60
CA PHE A 355 13.11 4.52 -17.95
C PHE A 355 11.71 4.38 -18.57
N VAL A 356 10.97 5.48 -18.73
CA VAL A 356 9.62 5.48 -19.32
C VAL A 356 9.65 4.97 -20.77
N ASN A 357 10.64 5.38 -21.56
CA ASN A 357 10.78 4.95 -22.95
C ASN A 357 11.10 3.45 -23.07
N GLN A 358 11.92 2.89 -22.17
CA GLN A 358 12.20 1.46 -22.14
C GLN A 358 10.94 0.63 -21.82
N HIS A 359 10.10 1.10 -20.90
CA HIS A 359 8.89 0.39 -20.49
C HIS A 359 7.66 0.63 -21.38
N GLN A 360 7.65 1.65 -22.23
CA GLN A 360 6.65 1.80 -23.30
C GLN A 360 6.96 0.94 -24.54
N SER A 361 8.24 0.68 -24.82
CA SER A 361 8.67 -0.05 -26.03
C SER A 361 8.51 -1.57 -25.94
N THR A 362 8.34 -2.13 -24.74
CA THR A 362 8.24 -3.58 -24.48
C THR A 362 6.83 -4.16 -24.71
N ASN A 363 5.84 -3.32 -25.08
CA ASN A 363 4.45 -3.70 -25.35
C ASN A 363 4.05 -3.53 -26.85
N LYS A 364 5.00 -3.69 -27.78
CA LYS A 364 4.70 -3.80 -29.22
C LYS A 364 4.94 -5.20 -29.75
#